data_AF-A0A849BK68-F1
#
_entry.id   AF-A0A849BK68-F1
#
_cell.length_a   1.000
_cell.length_b   1.000
_cell.length_c   1.000
_cell.angle_alpha   90.00
_cell.angle_beta   90.00
_cell.angle_gamma   90.00
#
_symmetry.space_group_name_H-M   'P 1'
#
loop_
_entity.id
_entity.type
_entity.pdbx_description
1 polymer ?
#
loop_
_entity_poly.entity_id
_entity_poly.type
_entity_poly.pdbx_seq_one_letter_code
_entity_poly.pdbx_strand_id
1 'polypeptide(L)' 'MDKRTLDELTRLHSNLTTFGAVIAVLEGGTVYGGVASEKAANRIIATCKKEMDRLVTRYDDLRAASQAAEGERNHG' A
#
# COMPACT_ATOMS: atom_id res chain seq x y z
N MET A 1 15.38 -11.65 -10.00
CA MET A 1 14.81 -11.29 -8.69
C MET A 1 14.66 -12.57 -7.86
N ASP A 2 15.02 -12.57 -6.57
CA ASP A 2 14.83 -13.76 -5.72
C ASP A 2 13.37 -13.91 -5.25
N LYS A 3 12.99 -15.13 -4.87
CA LYS A 3 11.61 -15.46 -4.50
C LYS A 3 11.09 -14.65 -3.30
N ARG A 4 11.94 -14.40 -2.30
CA ARG A 4 11.54 -13.68 -1.10
C ARG A 4 11.20 -12.23 -1.41
N THR A 5 11.99 -11.59 -2.28
CA THR A 5 11.73 -10.22 -2.76
C THR A 5 10.42 -10.15 -3.55
N LEU A 6 10.17 -11.12 -4.43
CA LEU A 6 8.90 -11.20 -5.17
C LEU A 6 7.68 -11.37 -4.25
N ASP A 7 7.79 -12.25 -3.25
CA ASP A 7 6.72 -12.49 -2.28
C ASP A 7 6.44 -11.22 -1.44
N GLU A 8 7.49 -10.47 -1.07
CA GLU A 8 7.35 -9.20 -0.36
C GLU A 8 6.71 -8.12 -1.23
N LEU A 9 7.13 -7.94 -2.48
CA LEU A 9 6.49 -7.00 -3.43
C LEU A 9 5.02 -7.32 -3.65
N THR A 10 4.69 -8.61 -3.81
CA THR A 10 3.29 -9.06 -3.98
C THR A 10 2.47 -8.74 -2.73
N ARG A 11 3.01 -9.00 -1.53
CA ARG A 11 2.33 -8.66 -0.27
C ARG A 11 2.12 -7.15 -0.13
N LEU A 12 3.12 -6.34 -0.43
CA LEU A 12 3.03 -4.88 -0.39
C LEU A 12 1.94 -4.37 -1.35
N HIS A 13 1.90 -4.88 -2.57
CA HIS A 13 0.89 -4.53 -3.56
C HIS A 13 -0.54 -4.91 -3.11
N SER A 14 -0.71 -6.11 -2.56
CA SER A 14 -2.01 -6.56 -2.01
C SER A 14 -2.46 -5.68 -0.85
N ASN A 15 -1.55 -5.29 0.03
CA ASN A 15 -1.86 -4.38 1.16
C ASN A 15 -2.26 -2.99 0.67
N LEU A 16 -1.54 -2.43 -0.30
CA LEU A 16 -1.87 -1.15 -0.93
C LEU A 16 -3.28 -1.18 -1.54
N THR A 17 -3.59 -2.25 -2.28
CA THR A 17 -4.91 -2.46 -2.88
C THR A 17 -6.00 -2.57 -1.81
N THR A 18 -5.72 -3.29 -0.73
CA THR A 18 -6.65 -3.46 0.40
C THR A 18 -6.99 -2.13 1.06
N PHE A 19 -5.97 -1.31 1.37
CA PHE A 19 -6.20 0.01 1.95
C PHE A 19 -6.91 0.97 0.98
N GLY A 20 -6.55 0.93 -0.30
CA GLY A 20 -7.25 1.68 -1.34
C GLY A 20 -8.73 1.33 -1.42
N ALA A 21 -9.08 0.04 -1.33
CA ALA A 21 -10.47 -0.42 -1.30
C ALA A 21 -11.22 0.08 -0.04
N VAL A 22 -10.60 0.03 1.14
CA VAL A 22 -11.19 0.55 2.38
C VAL A 22 -11.49 2.05 2.25
N ILE A 23 -10.54 2.83 1.74
CA ILE A 23 -10.73 4.27 1.50
C ILE A 23 -11.88 4.49 0.52
N ALA A 24 -11.89 3.79 -0.62
CA ALA A 24 -12.93 3.95 -1.64
C ALA A 24 -14.34 3.67 -1.10
N VAL A 25 -14.50 2.64 -0.26
CA VAL A 25 -15.77 2.33 0.40
C VAL A 25 -16.19 3.47 1.32
N LEU A 26 -15.30 3.93 2.20
CA LEU A 26 -15.63 4.94 3.21
C LEU A 26 -15.84 6.34 2.61
N GLU A 27 -15.09 6.71 1.56
CA GLU A 27 -15.26 7.98 0.83
C GLU A 27 -16.49 7.96 -0.09
N GLY A 28 -16.92 6.78 -0.55
CA GLY A 28 -18.08 6.61 -1.42
C GLY A 28 -19.44 6.86 -0.75
N GLY A 29 -19.47 7.33 0.50
CA GLY A 29 -20.70 7.68 1.20
C GLY A 29 -21.50 6.49 1.74
N THR A 30 -20.89 5.30 1.85
CA THR A 30 -21.57 4.09 2.38
C THR A 30 -21.67 4.06 3.91
N VAL A 31 -21.39 5.17 4.58
CA VAL A 31 -21.29 5.24 6.05
C VAL A 31 -22.65 5.65 6.63
N TYR A 32 -23.31 4.72 7.31
CA TYR A 32 -24.55 4.95 8.03
C TYR A 32 -24.28 5.24 9.52
N GLY A 33 -25.15 6.03 10.17
CA GLY A 33 -25.06 6.32 11.62
C GLY A 33 -24.71 7.77 11.99
N GLY A 34 -24.73 8.69 11.02
CA GLY A 34 -24.59 10.13 11.26
C GLY A 34 -23.18 10.57 11.66
N VAL A 35 -23.09 11.76 12.27
CA VAL A 35 -21.83 12.50 12.50
C VAL A 35 -20.75 11.69 13.23
N ALA A 36 -21.13 10.82 14.17
CA ALA A 36 -20.16 9.99 14.90
C ALA A 36 -19.51 8.94 13.98
N SER A 37 -20.30 8.27 13.14
CA SER A 37 -19.82 7.30 12.15
C SER A 37 -18.95 7.98 11.09
N GLU A 38 -19.33 9.17 10.61
CA GLU A 38 -18.51 9.95 9.68
C GLU A 38 -17.15 10.31 10.27
N LYS A 39 -17.11 10.74 11.53
CA LYS A 39 -15.84 11.02 12.24
C LYS A 39 -14.97 9.77 12.39
N ALA A 40 -15.58 8.60 12.60
CA ALA A 40 -14.84 7.34 12.67
C ALA A 40 -14.29 6.96 11.28
N ALA A 41 -15.11 7.04 10.24
CA ALA A 41 -14.72 6.79 8.86
C ALA A 41 -13.53 7.69 8.44
N ASN A 42 -13.60 8.98 8.74
CA ASN A 42 -12.52 9.93 8.44
C ASN A 42 -11.21 9.58 9.15
N ARG A 43 -11.26 9.07 10.40
CA ARG A 43 -10.04 8.60 11.11
C ARG A 43 -9.46 7.35 10.49
N ILE A 44 -10.31 6.42 10.04
CA ILE A 44 -9.88 5.20 9.37
C ILE A 44 -9.22 5.57 8.03
N ILE A 45 -9.86 6.42 7.22
CA ILE A 45 -9.32 6.93 5.96
C ILE A 45 -7.94 7.57 6.18
N ALA A 46 -7.80 8.46 7.17
CA ALA A 46 -6.53 9.11 7.46
C ALA A 46 -5.43 8.11 7.84
N THR A 47 -5.78 7.08 8.62
CA THR A 47 -4.85 6.00 8.98
C THR A 47 -4.45 5.19 7.74
N CYS A 48 -5.40 4.79 6.90
CA CYS A 48 -5.14 4.04 5.67
C CYS A 48 -4.23 4.82 4.72
N LYS A 49 -4.48 6.12 4.50
CA LYS A 49 -3.61 6.97 3.66
C LYS A 49 -2.18 7.00 4.19
N LYS A 50 -2.00 7.19 5.49
CA LYS A 50 -0.68 7.18 6.13
C LYS A 50 0.05 5.84 5.99
N GLU A 51 -0.65 4.72 6.12
CA GLU A 51 -0.03 3.40 5.89
C GLU A 51 0.25 3.15 4.41
N MET A 52 -0.60 3.61 3.50
CA MET A 52 -0.34 3.53 2.06
C MET A 52 0.93 4.29 1.70
N ASP A 53 1.14 5.51 2.20
CA ASP A 53 2.36 6.28 1.95
C ASP A 53 3.62 5.49 2.37
N ARG A 54 3.60 4.88 3.56
CA ARG A 54 4.71 4.05 4.05
C ARG A 54 4.95 2.82 3.17
N LEU A 55 3.88 2.16 2.74
CA LEU A 55 3.96 0.96 1.92
C LEU A 55 4.42 1.27 0.49
N VAL A 56 4.03 2.41 -0.08
CA VAL A 56 4.52 2.89 -1.38
C VAL A 56 6.02 3.10 -1.31
N THR A 57 6.53 3.85 -0.32
CA THR A 57 7.97 4.04 -0.13
C THR A 57 8.71 2.71 -0.06
N ARG A 58 8.20 1.78 0.76
CA ARG A 58 8.83 0.46 0.91
C ARG A 58 8.79 -0.35 -0.39
N TYR A 59 7.71 -0.27 -1.16
CA TYR A 59 7.56 -0.96 -2.43
C TYR A 59 8.57 -0.41 -3.46
N ASP A 60 8.67 0.92 -3.57
CA ASP A 60 9.58 1.59 -4.48
C ASP A 60 11.05 1.30 -4.15
N ASP A 61 11.41 1.37 -2.86
CA ASP A 61 12.76 1.02 -2.37
C ASP A 61 13.14 -0.42 -2.76
N LEU A 62 12.23 -1.37 -2.50
CA LEU A 62 12.49 -2.79 -2.77
C LEU A 62 12.56 -3.07 -4.27
N ARG A 63 11.73 -2.39 -5.07
CA ARG A 63 11.74 -2.51 -6.52
C ARG A 63 13.04 -1.95 -7.11
N ALA A 64 13.48 -0.78 -6.65
CA ALA A 64 14.72 -0.16 -7.09
C ALA A 64 15.94 -1.03 -6.74
N ALA A 65 15.99 -1.56 -5.51
CA ALA A 65 17.05 -2.47 -5.08
C ALA A 65 17.11 -3.75 -5.93
N SER A 66 15.94 -4.33 -6.25
CA SER A 66 15.88 -5.51 -7.11
C SER A 66 16.39 -5.23 -8.53
N GLN A 67 16.06 -4.06 -9.10
CA GLN A 67 16.52 -3.67 -10.43
C GLN A 67 18.03 -3.43 -10.49
N ALA A 68 18.59 -2.76 -9.47
CA ALA A 68 20.04 -2.54 -9.36
C ALA A 68 20.81 -3.87 -9.31
N ALA A 69 20.34 -4.82 -8.48
CA ALA A 69 20.96 -6.15 -8.36
C ALA A 69 20.83 -7.02 -9.63
N GLU A 70 19.89 -6.74 -10.52
CA GLU A 70 19.79 -7.38 -11.82
C GLU A 70 20.71 -6.74 -12.86
N GLY A 71 20.87 -5.41 -12.83
CA GLY A 71 21.82 -4.69 -13.66
C GLY A 71 23.27 -5.12 -13.43
N GLU A 72 23.68 -5.26 -12.16
CA GLU A 72 25.03 -5.73 -11.80
C GLU A 72 25.30 -7.16 -12.27
N ARG A 73 24.30 -8.05 -12.23
CA ARG A 73 24.42 -9.45 -12.68
C ARG A 73 24.52 -9.60 -14.20
N ASN A 74 24.00 -8.64 -14.97
CA ASN A 74 24.04 -8.69 -16.43
C ASN A 74 25.27 -8.00 -17.02
N HIS A 75 26.09 -7.32 -16.22
CA HIS A 75 27.26 -6.55 -16.66
C HIS A 75 28.59 -6.99 -16.00
N GLY A 76 28.56 -8.02 -15.15
CA GLY A 76 29.75 -8.71 -14.63
C GLY A 76 29.95 -10.06 -15.30
#